data_AF-A0A352KD58-F1
#
_entry.id   AF-A0A352KD58-F1
#
_cell.length_a   1.000
_cell.length_b   1.000
_cell.length_c   1.000
_cell.angle_alpha   90.00
_cell.angle_beta   90.00
_cell.angle_gamma   90.00
#
_symmetry.space_group_name_H-M   'P 1'
#
loop_
_entity.id
_entity.type
_entity.pdbx_description
1 polymer ?
#
loop_
_entity_poly.entity_id
_entity_poly.type
_entity_poly.pdbx_seq_one_letter_code
_entity_poly.pdbx_strand_id
1 'polypeptide(L)'
;MVEFALPKNSKIQKGKTHKAPEGAGNIRKFQVYRWSPDDGDNPRVDTYEVDMDSCGPMVLDALIKIKNEMDPTLTFRRSCREGVCGSCAMNIDGMNTLACTKGMDEIDGDVKVYPLPHTDVVKDLVPDLSTFYAQYASIKPYLQTVSPEPQKEWLQSYEDRQKLDGLYECILCACCSTSCPSYWWNGDRYLGPAALLQAYRWLIDSRDEA
;
A
#
# COMPACT_ATOMS: atom_id res chain seq x y z
N MET A 1 -12.04 -27.01 -28.71
CA MET A 1 -11.36 -26.45 -27.52
C MET A 1 -11.75 -25.00 -27.46
N VAL A 2 -12.38 -24.55 -26.38
CA VAL A 2 -12.66 -23.12 -26.17
C VAL A 2 -11.35 -22.49 -25.71
N GLU A 3 -10.71 -21.69 -26.57
CA GLU A 3 -9.60 -20.85 -26.13
C GLU A 3 -10.17 -19.72 -25.28
N PHE A 4 -10.03 -19.85 -23.97
CA PHE A 4 -10.23 -18.72 -23.07
C PHE A 4 -9.05 -17.77 -23.25
N ALA A 5 -9.26 -16.68 -24.00
CA ALA A 5 -8.35 -15.55 -23.99
C ALA A 5 -8.37 -14.98 -22.57
N LEU A 6 -7.27 -15.16 -21.83
CA LEU A 6 -7.17 -14.52 -20.52
C LEU A 6 -7.22 -12.99 -20.70
N PRO A 7 -7.78 -12.24 -19.74
CA PRO A 7 -7.87 -10.79 -19.82
C PRO A 7 -6.50 -10.14 -20.09
N LYS A 8 -6.49 -8.96 -20.71
CA LYS A 8 -5.26 -8.17 -20.86
C LYS A 8 -4.60 -8.01 -19.47
N ASN A 9 -3.27 -8.14 -19.40
CA ASN A 9 -2.47 -8.07 -18.17
C ASN A 9 -2.62 -9.23 -17.18
N SER A 10 -3.28 -10.33 -17.56
CA SER A 10 -3.51 -11.47 -16.66
C SER A 10 -2.33 -12.43 -16.50
N LYS A 11 -1.32 -12.37 -17.39
CA LYS A 11 -0.16 -13.25 -17.36
C LYS A 11 1.09 -12.48 -16.95
N ILE A 12 1.58 -12.77 -15.74
CA ILE A 12 2.86 -12.22 -15.29
C ILE A 12 4.01 -12.99 -15.97
N GLN A 13 4.84 -12.28 -16.72
CA GLN A 13 5.97 -12.85 -17.46
C GLN A 13 7.28 -12.75 -16.66
N LYS A 14 8.27 -13.55 -17.06
CA LYS A 14 9.64 -13.36 -16.59
C LYS A 14 10.22 -12.09 -17.23
N GLY A 15 10.73 -11.20 -16.40
CA GLY A 15 11.32 -9.94 -16.84
C GLY A 15 12.85 -9.97 -16.95
N LYS A 16 13.44 -8.78 -16.88
CA LYS A 16 14.88 -8.54 -16.99
C LYS A 16 15.59 -8.88 -15.69
N THR A 17 16.88 -9.19 -15.77
CA THR A 17 17.75 -9.28 -14.60
C THR A 17 18.79 -8.17 -14.65
N HIS A 18 18.81 -7.34 -13.60
CA HIS A 18 19.77 -6.27 -13.39
C HIS A 18 20.82 -6.78 -12.39
N LYS A 19 22.07 -6.86 -12.85
CA LYS A 19 23.20 -7.38 -12.07
C LYS A 19 23.73 -6.34 -11.08
N ALA A 20 24.23 -6.82 -9.94
CA ALA A 20 24.94 -5.99 -8.98
C ALA A 20 26.25 -5.45 -9.61
N PRO A 21 26.81 -4.35 -9.07
CA PRO A 21 28.14 -3.88 -9.47
C PRO A 21 29.20 -4.97 -9.31
N GLU A 22 30.23 -4.95 -10.17
CA GLU A 22 31.35 -5.87 -10.06
C GLU A 22 32.03 -5.76 -8.69
N GLY A 23 32.24 -6.90 -8.03
CA GLY A 23 32.89 -6.97 -6.71
C GLY A 23 31.95 -6.95 -5.51
N ALA A 24 30.63 -6.81 -5.70
CA ALA A 24 29.66 -6.91 -4.61
C ALA A 24 29.65 -8.34 -4.00
N GLY A 25 29.89 -8.44 -2.69
CA GLY A 25 29.94 -9.70 -1.95
C GLY A 25 28.61 -10.08 -1.28
N ASN A 26 27.87 -9.09 -0.80
CA ASN A 26 26.62 -9.27 -0.05
C ASN A 26 25.40 -8.96 -0.94
N ILE A 27 25.11 -9.84 -1.89
CA ILE A 27 24.06 -9.61 -2.88
C ILE A 27 22.73 -10.18 -2.41
N ARG A 28 21.68 -9.37 -2.51
CA ARG A 28 20.30 -9.80 -2.35
C ARG A 28 19.47 -9.55 -3.59
N LYS A 29 18.61 -10.51 -3.94
CA LYS A 29 17.73 -10.41 -5.11
C LYS A 29 16.38 -9.82 -4.72
N PHE A 30 15.96 -8.82 -5.48
CA PHE A 30 14.62 -8.25 -5.42
C PHE A 30 13.87 -8.63 -6.69
N GLN A 31 12.77 -9.36 -6.53
CA GLN A 31 11.85 -9.74 -7.61
C GLN A 31 10.68 -8.75 -7.60
N VAL A 32 10.72 -7.77 -8.49
CA VAL A 32 9.81 -6.62 -8.47
C VAL A 32 8.84 -6.70 -9.64
N TYR A 33 7.55 -6.59 -9.34
CA TYR A 33 6.51 -6.44 -10.35
C TYR A 33 6.70 -5.16 -11.16
N ARG A 34 6.64 -5.30 -12.49
CA ARG A 34 6.78 -4.21 -13.46
C ARG A 34 5.65 -4.24 -14.46
N TRP A 35 5.09 -3.07 -14.75
CA TRP A 35 4.08 -2.91 -15.80
C TRP A 35 3.97 -1.43 -16.19
N SER A 36 3.81 -1.16 -17.49
CA SER A 36 3.60 0.18 -18.01
C SER A 36 2.33 0.22 -18.88
N PRO A 37 1.48 1.25 -18.78
CA PRO A 37 0.38 1.42 -19.73
C PRO A 37 0.87 1.78 -21.14
N ASP A 38 2.12 2.25 -21.27
CA ASP A 38 2.67 2.86 -22.48
C ASP A 38 3.23 1.88 -23.51
N ASP A 39 3.59 0.65 -23.10
CA ASP A 39 4.27 -0.32 -23.97
C ASP A 39 3.34 -1.40 -24.56
N GLY A 40 2.13 -1.55 -24.00
CA GLY A 40 1.15 -2.55 -24.44
C GLY A 40 1.49 -3.98 -24.02
N ASP A 41 2.56 -4.19 -23.25
CA ASP A 41 3.01 -5.49 -22.78
C ASP A 41 2.22 -5.97 -21.56
N ASN A 42 2.27 -7.28 -21.32
CA ASN A 42 1.78 -7.83 -20.07
C ASN A 42 2.73 -7.50 -18.91
N PRO A 43 2.25 -7.52 -17.65
CA PRO A 43 3.11 -7.40 -16.50
C PRO A 43 4.23 -8.43 -16.48
N ARG A 44 5.33 -8.07 -15.84
CA ARG A 44 6.50 -8.96 -15.67
C ARG A 44 7.11 -8.80 -14.29
N VAL A 45 8.01 -9.72 -13.95
CA VAL A 45 8.84 -9.62 -12.74
C VAL A 45 10.29 -9.43 -13.16
N ASP A 46 10.82 -8.24 -12.92
CA ASP A 46 12.24 -7.95 -13.09
C ASP A 46 12.99 -8.36 -11.80
N THR A 47 14.21 -8.87 -11.94
CA THR A 47 15.10 -9.23 -10.82
C THR A 47 16.21 -8.20 -10.70
N TYR A 48 16.42 -7.65 -9.51
CA TYR A 48 17.51 -6.73 -9.20
C TYR A 48 18.44 -7.36 -8.17
N GLU A 49 19.70 -7.55 -8.52
CA GLU A 49 20.75 -7.96 -7.59
C GLU A 49 21.32 -6.70 -6.93
N VAL A 50 20.93 -6.48 -5.67
CA VAL A 50 21.31 -5.29 -4.89
C VAL A 50 22.43 -5.67 -3.91
N ASP A 51 23.48 -4.88 -3.90
CA ASP A 51 24.52 -4.94 -2.89
C ASP A 51 24.00 -4.37 -1.56
N MET A 52 23.90 -5.24 -0.55
CA MET A 52 23.33 -4.90 0.75
C MET A 52 24.32 -4.14 1.63
N ASP A 53 25.63 -4.22 1.37
CA ASP A 53 26.64 -3.47 2.14
C ASP A 53 26.55 -1.95 1.86
N SER A 54 25.95 -1.58 0.73
CA SER A 54 25.71 -0.19 0.32
C SER A 54 24.22 0.18 0.26
N CYS A 55 23.36 -0.55 0.99
CA CYS A 55 21.92 -0.34 1.05
C CYS A 55 21.45 -0.13 2.49
N GLY A 56 20.44 0.72 2.67
CA GLY A 56 19.74 0.86 3.95
C GLY A 56 18.98 -0.42 4.33
N PRO A 57 18.57 -0.54 5.61
CA PRO A 57 18.03 -1.78 6.15
C PRO A 57 16.58 -2.06 5.73
N MET A 58 15.85 -1.08 5.21
CA MET A 58 14.43 -1.22 4.88
C MET A 58 14.23 -1.55 3.40
N VAL A 59 13.14 -2.27 3.08
CA VAL A 59 12.78 -2.57 1.68
C VAL A 59 12.65 -1.29 0.84
N LEU A 60 12.15 -0.19 1.41
CA LEU A 60 12.09 1.10 0.72
C LEU A 60 13.47 1.64 0.32
N ASP A 61 14.49 1.44 1.14
CA ASP A 61 15.85 1.90 0.81
C ASP A 61 16.36 1.18 -0.43
N ALA A 62 16.12 -0.13 -0.52
CA ALA A 62 16.46 -0.92 -1.70
C ALA A 62 15.68 -0.48 -2.95
N LEU A 63 14.37 -0.22 -2.84
CA LEU A 63 13.57 0.29 -3.98
C LEU A 63 14.08 1.65 -4.48
N ILE A 64 14.52 2.53 -3.57
CA ILE A 64 15.11 3.82 -3.91
C ILE A 64 16.48 3.63 -4.57
N LYS A 65 17.32 2.74 -4.04
CA LYS A 65 18.62 2.39 -4.62
C LYS A 65 18.46 1.83 -6.03
N ILE A 66 17.56 0.87 -6.23
CA ILE A 66 17.22 0.31 -7.54
C ILE A 66 16.82 1.43 -8.49
N LYS A 67 15.91 2.33 -8.08
CA LYS A 67 15.48 3.44 -8.93
C LYS A 67 16.62 4.39 -9.29
N ASN A 68 17.45 4.75 -8.33
CA ASN A 68 18.48 5.78 -8.54
C ASN A 68 19.71 5.25 -9.31
N GLU A 69 20.06 3.99 -9.11
CA GLU A 69 21.36 3.46 -9.53
C GLU A 69 21.26 2.35 -10.60
N MET A 70 20.11 1.68 -10.74
CA MET A 70 19.96 0.50 -11.61
C MET A 70 18.91 0.67 -12.71
N ASP A 71 17.74 1.22 -12.38
CA ASP A 71 16.62 1.39 -13.30
C ASP A 71 15.73 2.59 -12.90
N PRO A 72 15.95 3.78 -13.51
CA PRO A 72 15.18 4.99 -13.20
C PRO A 72 13.71 4.91 -13.61
N THR A 73 13.31 3.89 -14.39
CA THR A 73 11.91 3.71 -14.82
C THR A 73 11.03 3.09 -13.74
N LEU A 74 11.62 2.47 -12.70
CA LEU A 74 10.87 1.87 -11.58
C LEU A 74 10.02 2.94 -10.87
N THR A 75 8.72 2.69 -10.75
CA THR A 75 7.76 3.65 -10.20
C THR A 75 7.06 3.08 -8.95
N PHE A 76 7.06 3.85 -7.86
CA PHE A 76 6.39 3.52 -6.60
C PHE A 76 6.07 4.79 -5.81
N ARG A 77 5.11 4.70 -4.87
CA ARG A 77 4.76 5.80 -3.96
C ARG A 77 5.57 5.70 -2.65
N ARG A 78 5.98 6.86 -2.13
CA ARG A 78 6.75 7.03 -0.88
C ARG A 78 6.71 8.49 -0.44
N SER A 79 6.81 8.72 0.87
CA SER A 79 6.97 10.07 1.43
C SER A 79 7.76 10.08 2.75
N CYS A 80 7.12 9.80 3.90
CA CYS A 80 7.68 10.06 5.24
C CYS A 80 8.99 9.29 5.52
N ARG A 81 8.96 7.95 5.40
CA ARG A 81 9.99 6.96 5.78
C ARG A 81 9.92 6.41 7.21
N GLU A 82 8.94 6.82 8.00
CA GLU A 82 8.75 6.39 9.39
C GLU A 82 7.38 5.75 9.66
N GLY A 83 6.69 5.29 8.61
CA GLY A 83 5.45 4.51 8.76
C GLY A 83 4.17 5.32 9.04
N VAL A 84 4.18 6.65 8.85
CA VAL A 84 3.04 7.52 9.22
C VAL A 84 2.15 7.90 8.03
N CYS A 85 2.70 8.10 6.84
CA CYS A 85 1.91 8.63 5.70
C CYS A 85 1.08 7.58 4.94
N GLY A 86 1.29 6.29 5.20
CA GLY A 86 0.64 5.18 4.47
C GLY A 86 1.02 5.00 2.99
N SER A 87 1.80 5.90 2.38
CA SER A 87 1.95 5.97 0.92
C SER A 87 2.72 4.82 0.28
N CYS A 88 3.64 4.17 1.01
CA CYS A 88 4.47 3.07 0.48
C CYS A 88 3.92 1.67 0.80
N ALA A 89 2.60 1.58 0.93
CA ALA A 89 1.89 0.32 1.08
C ALA A 89 2.01 -0.50 -0.21
N MET A 90 2.46 -1.75 -0.05
CA MET A 90 2.62 -2.71 -1.13
C MET A 90 2.64 -4.14 -0.56
N ASN A 91 2.59 -5.16 -1.43
CA ASN A 91 2.75 -6.54 -1.00
C ASN A 91 4.23 -6.93 -1.05
N ILE A 92 4.80 -7.25 0.10
CA ILE A 92 6.20 -7.63 0.26
C ILE A 92 6.24 -9.04 0.84
N ASP A 93 6.85 -9.94 0.09
CA ASP A 93 6.94 -11.38 0.39
C ASP A 93 5.59 -12.01 0.79
N GLY A 94 4.54 -11.68 0.03
CA GLY A 94 3.19 -12.21 0.25
C GLY A 94 2.36 -11.44 1.27
N MET A 95 2.94 -10.50 2.03
CA MET A 95 2.22 -9.73 3.05
C MET A 95 2.08 -8.25 2.68
N ASN A 96 0.89 -7.67 2.86
CA ASN A 96 0.69 -6.23 2.71
C ASN A 96 1.32 -5.51 3.90
N THR A 97 2.27 -4.60 3.62
CA THR A 97 2.98 -3.85 4.64
C THR A 97 3.49 -2.52 4.07
N LEU A 98 4.15 -1.71 4.91
CA LEU A 98 4.81 -0.47 4.48
C LEU A 98 6.28 -0.74 4.17
N ALA A 99 6.71 -0.44 2.95
CA ALA A 99 8.10 -0.68 2.55
C ALA A 99 9.13 0.07 3.43
N CYS A 100 8.76 1.21 4.01
CA CYS A 100 9.65 1.99 4.87
C CYS A 100 9.89 1.39 6.26
N THR A 101 9.05 0.47 6.71
CA THR A 101 9.18 -0.15 8.04
C THR A 101 9.34 -1.67 7.96
N LYS A 102 9.35 -2.24 6.74
CA LYS A 102 9.65 -3.66 6.54
C LYS A 102 11.17 -3.81 6.45
N GLY A 103 11.75 -4.38 7.50
CA GLY A 103 13.17 -4.67 7.59
C GLY A 103 13.55 -5.81 6.64
N MET A 104 14.73 -5.70 6.04
CA MET A 104 15.30 -6.77 5.22
C MET A 104 15.59 -8.02 6.03
N ASP A 105 15.89 -7.88 7.32
CA ASP A 105 16.10 -8.97 8.28
C ASP A 105 14.82 -9.77 8.60
N GLU A 106 13.64 -9.24 8.27
CA GLU A 106 12.35 -9.93 8.45
C GLU A 106 11.94 -10.82 7.26
N ILE A 107 12.81 -10.95 6.24
CA ILE A 107 12.52 -11.69 5.02
C ILE A 107 13.65 -12.69 4.79
N ASP A 108 13.31 -13.93 4.48
CA ASP A 108 14.29 -14.96 4.13
C ASP A 108 14.51 -14.98 2.60
N GLY A 109 15.77 -14.96 2.17
CA GLY A 109 16.12 -15.09 0.76
C GLY A 109 15.68 -13.92 -0.13
N ASP A 110 15.18 -14.23 -1.33
CA ASP A 110 14.78 -13.25 -2.36
C ASP A 110 13.57 -12.42 -1.90
N VAL A 111 13.66 -11.09 -2.04
CA VAL A 111 12.56 -10.17 -1.68
C VAL A 111 11.62 -9.99 -2.84
N LYS A 112 10.38 -10.44 -2.69
CA LYS A 112 9.33 -10.28 -3.71
C LYS A 112 8.50 -9.05 -3.43
N VAL A 113 8.33 -8.17 -4.41
CA VAL A 113 7.60 -6.91 -4.25
C VAL A 113 6.56 -6.77 -5.35
N TYR A 114 5.29 -6.68 -4.94
CA TYR A 114 4.12 -6.53 -5.80
C TYR A 114 3.31 -5.30 -5.38
N PRO A 115 2.50 -4.69 -6.28
CA PRO A 115 1.53 -3.70 -5.88
C PRO A 115 0.52 -4.29 -4.88
N LEU A 116 -0.28 -3.44 -4.24
CA LEU A 116 -1.35 -3.92 -3.38
C LEU A 116 -2.29 -4.87 -4.17
N PRO A 117 -2.71 -6.01 -3.59
CA PRO A 117 -3.50 -6.99 -4.31
C PRO A 117 -4.88 -6.48 -4.73
N HIS A 118 -5.36 -7.02 -5.85
CA HIS A 118 -6.73 -6.84 -6.35
C HIS A 118 -7.15 -5.37 -6.55
N THR A 119 -6.19 -4.52 -6.92
CA THR A 119 -6.41 -3.16 -7.40
C THR A 119 -5.93 -3.05 -8.83
N ASP A 120 -6.55 -2.18 -9.62
CA ASP A 120 -5.96 -1.77 -10.90
C ASP A 120 -4.59 -1.13 -10.66
N VAL A 121 -3.64 -1.38 -11.54
CA VAL A 121 -2.29 -0.84 -11.43
C VAL A 121 -2.15 0.33 -12.40
N VAL A 122 -1.72 1.48 -11.89
CA VAL A 122 -1.43 2.66 -12.71
C VAL A 122 -0.09 2.49 -13.43
N LYS A 123 0.94 2.05 -12.71
CA LYS A 123 2.28 1.70 -13.22
C LYS A 123 3.09 1.00 -12.14
N ASP A 124 3.81 -0.07 -12.48
CA ASP A 124 4.69 -0.80 -11.56
C ASP A 124 4.02 -1.08 -10.19
N LEU A 125 4.53 -0.49 -9.10
CA LEU A 125 4.05 -0.70 -7.74
C LEU A 125 2.99 0.34 -7.31
N VAL A 126 2.42 1.07 -8.25
CA VAL A 126 1.45 2.15 -8.00
C VAL A 126 0.03 1.65 -8.27
N PRO A 127 -0.74 1.28 -7.23
CA PRO A 127 -2.14 0.92 -7.40
C PRO A 127 -3.03 2.15 -7.65
N ASP A 128 -4.17 1.95 -8.28
CA ASP A 128 -5.28 2.89 -8.24
C ASP A 128 -6.08 2.69 -6.94
N LEU A 129 -6.18 3.76 -6.14
CA LEU A 129 -6.89 3.78 -4.86
C LEU A 129 -8.17 4.65 -4.91
N SER A 130 -8.65 5.00 -6.10
CA SER A 130 -9.83 5.86 -6.29
C SER A 130 -11.06 5.31 -5.58
N THR A 131 -11.35 4.00 -5.73
CA THR A 131 -12.48 3.35 -5.03
C THR A 131 -12.31 3.39 -3.51
N PHE A 132 -11.10 3.12 -3.01
CA PHE A 132 -10.79 3.16 -1.58
C PHE A 132 -11.08 4.55 -0.99
N TYR A 133 -10.63 5.63 -1.66
CA TYR A 133 -10.90 6.99 -1.21
C TYR A 133 -12.36 7.41 -1.39
N ALA A 134 -13.04 6.96 -2.45
CA ALA A 134 -14.46 7.22 -2.65
C ALA A 134 -15.32 6.60 -1.52
N GLN A 135 -14.99 5.38 -1.10
CA GLN A 135 -15.64 4.72 0.02
C GLN A 135 -15.37 5.44 1.35
N TYR A 136 -14.12 5.87 1.60
CA TYR A 136 -13.82 6.71 2.76
C TYR A 136 -14.59 8.04 2.74
N ALA A 137 -14.76 8.68 1.58
CA ALA A 137 -15.59 9.88 1.49
C ALA A 137 -17.08 9.60 1.75
N SER A 138 -17.57 8.43 1.33
CA SER A 138 -18.99 8.05 1.45
C SER A 138 -19.48 7.93 2.90
N ILE A 139 -18.57 7.64 3.85
CA ILE A 139 -18.89 7.57 5.28
C ILE A 139 -18.95 8.96 5.95
N LYS A 140 -18.74 10.05 5.20
CA LYS A 140 -18.72 11.44 5.68
C LYS A 140 -17.81 11.62 6.90
N PRO A 141 -16.48 11.46 6.75
CA PRO A 141 -15.56 11.33 7.87
C PRO A 141 -15.19 12.69 8.48
N TYR A 142 -16.19 13.40 9.00
CA TYR A 142 -16.07 14.69 9.65
C TYR A 142 -17.15 14.83 10.73
N LEU A 143 -16.90 15.68 11.72
CA LEU A 143 -17.82 15.90 12.84
C LEU A 143 -19.16 16.46 12.33
N GLN A 144 -20.26 15.81 12.69
CA GLN A 144 -21.62 16.25 12.35
C GLN A 144 -22.40 16.56 13.62
N THR A 145 -22.95 17.77 13.71
CA THR A 145 -23.75 18.22 14.85
C THR A 145 -25.03 18.91 14.38
N VAL A 146 -26.12 18.69 15.11
CA VAL A 146 -27.37 19.47 15.01
C VAL A 146 -27.39 20.59 16.06
N SER A 147 -26.65 20.42 17.16
CA SER A 147 -26.44 21.43 18.18
C SER A 147 -25.66 22.63 17.61
N PRO A 148 -25.98 23.88 18.02
CA PRO A 148 -25.21 25.06 17.63
C PRO A 148 -23.74 24.94 18.04
N GLU A 149 -22.83 25.41 17.18
CA GLU A 149 -21.41 25.44 17.49
C GLU A 149 -21.16 26.23 18.78
N PRO A 150 -20.45 25.64 19.78
CA PRO A 150 -20.17 26.32 21.02
C PRO A 150 -19.24 27.52 20.82
N GLN A 151 -19.28 28.49 21.74
CA GLN A 151 -18.34 29.64 21.74
C GLN A 151 -16.88 29.24 22.04
N LYS A 152 -16.65 27.99 22.42
CA LYS A 152 -15.35 27.41 22.77
C LYS A 152 -15.26 26.00 22.16
N GLU A 153 -14.35 25.17 22.65
CA GLU A 153 -14.23 23.76 22.24
C GLU A 153 -15.47 22.91 22.57
N TRP A 154 -15.67 21.87 21.77
CA TRP A 154 -16.60 20.78 22.11
C TRP A 154 -16.08 20.02 23.33
N LEU A 155 -16.91 19.90 24.36
CA LEU A 155 -16.55 19.16 25.57
C LEU A 155 -16.57 17.65 25.31
N GLN A 156 -15.55 16.95 25.81
CA GLN A 156 -15.43 15.50 25.75
C GLN A 156 -14.73 15.01 27.01
N SER A 157 -15.27 13.95 27.64
CA SER A 157 -14.63 13.34 28.81
C SER A 157 -13.36 12.60 28.41
N TYR A 158 -12.47 12.34 29.38
CA TYR A 158 -11.28 11.53 29.13
C TYR A 158 -11.67 10.12 28.66
N GLU A 159 -12.66 9.52 29.33
CA GLU A 159 -13.18 8.20 29.02
C GLU A 159 -13.79 8.12 27.62
N ASP A 160 -14.52 9.15 27.18
CA ASP A 160 -15.07 9.20 25.82
C ASP A 160 -13.98 9.38 24.77
N ARG A 161 -12.99 10.25 25.02
CA ARG A 161 -11.86 10.41 24.11
C ARG A 161 -11.08 9.11 23.96
N GLN A 162 -10.84 8.39 25.05
CA GLN A 162 -10.07 7.14 25.04
C GLN A 162 -10.73 6.04 24.19
N LYS A 163 -12.06 6.07 24.01
CA LYS A 163 -12.76 5.13 23.10
C LYS A 163 -12.29 5.23 21.65
N LEU A 164 -11.69 6.36 21.26
CA LEU A 164 -11.20 6.58 19.90
C LEU A 164 -9.80 6.00 19.66
N ASP A 165 -9.07 5.64 20.72
CA ASP A 165 -7.74 5.01 20.61
C ASP A 165 -7.85 3.64 19.92
N GLY A 166 -6.91 3.36 19.02
CA GLY A 166 -6.95 2.22 18.09
C GLY A 166 -7.78 2.45 16.82
N LEU A 167 -8.46 3.60 16.68
CA LEU A 167 -9.27 3.94 15.51
C LEU A 167 -8.67 5.11 14.70
N TYR A 168 -8.33 6.22 15.36
CA TYR A 168 -7.87 7.43 14.68
C TYR A 168 -6.43 7.32 14.15
N GLU A 169 -5.67 6.35 14.63
CA GLU A 169 -4.31 6.04 14.21
C GLU A 169 -4.25 5.41 12.81
N CYS A 170 -5.40 5.10 12.20
CA CYS A 170 -5.47 4.63 10.83
C CYS A 170 -4.86 5.66 9.86
N ILE A 171 -3.77 5.28 9.21
CA ILE A 171 -3.05 6.12 8.24
C ILE A 171 -3.56 6.00 6.79
N LEU A 172 -4.72 5.36 6.59
CA LEU A 172 -5.34 5.14 5.28
C LEU A 172 -4.42 4.49 4.23
N CYS A 173 -3.56 3.55 4.63
CA CYS A 173 -2.61 2.87 3.74
C CYS A 173 -3.22 1.80 2.81
N ALA A 174 -4.50 1.45 2.99
CA ALA A 174 -5.23 0.40 2.27
C ALA A 174 -4.70 -1.05 2.43
N CYS A 175 -3.65 -1.32 3.24
CA CYS A 175 -3.12 -2.67 3.45
C CYS A 175 -4.19 -3.66 3.93
N CYS A 176 -5.05 -3.24 4.87
CA CYS A 176 -6.11 -4.09 5.44
C CYS A 176 -7.23 -4.39 4.43
N SER A 177 -7.66 -3.42 3.63
CA SER A 177 -8.70 -3.65 2.63
C SER A 177 -8.19 -4.55 1.51
N THR A 178 -6.97 -4.31 1.05
CA THR A 178 -6.35 -5.09 -0.03
C THR A 178 -5.74 -6.40 0.44
N SER A 179 -5.80 -6.74 1.74
CA SER A 179 -5.51 -8.09 2.24
C SER A 179 -6.79 -8.92 2.42
N CYS A 180 -7.97 -8.30 2.32
CA CYS A 180 -9.25 -8.94 2.60
C CYS A 180 -9.85 -9.57 1.33
N PRO A 181 -10.00 -10.91 1.26
CA PRO A 181 -10.60 -11.55 0.09
C PRO A 181 -12.04 -11.12 -0.19
N SER A 182 -12.82 -10.77 0.84
CA SER A 182 -14.18 -10.24 0.62
C SER A 182 -14.15 -8.93 -0.17
N TYR A 183 -13.17 -8.07 0.11
CA TYR A 183 -12.96 -6.81 -0.59
C TYR A 183 -12.39 -7.01 -2.00
N TRP A 184 -11.59 -8.06 -2.21
CA TRP A 184 -11.18 -8.46 -3.55
C TRP A 184 -12.41 -8.76 -4.42
N TRP A 185 -13.28 -9.64 -3.95
CA TRP A 185 -14.41 -10.10 -4.76
C TRP A 185 -15.56 -9.09 -4.88
N ASN A 186 -15.77 -8.25 -3.87
CA ASN A 186 -16.96 -7.40 -3.77
C ASN A 186 -16.62 -5.95 -3.36
N GLY A 187 -15.42 -5.45 -3.70
CA GLY A 187 -14.98 -4.11 -3.32
C GLY A 187 -15.83 -2.97 -3.89
N ASP A 188 -16.70 -3.25 -4.86
CA ASP A 188 -17.71 -2.32 -5.37
C ASP A 188 -18.92 -2.14 -4.42
N ARG A 189 -19.15 -3.09 -3.50
CA ARG A 189 -20.31 -3.11 -2.58
C ARG A 189 -19.91 -3.17 -1.12
N TYR A 190 -18.84 -3.89 -0.81
CA TYR A 190 -18.28 -4.02 0.53
C TYR A 190 -17.29 -2.89 0.77
N LEU A 191 -17.58 -2.02 1.74
CA LEU A 191 -16.75 -0.86 2.08
C LEU A 191 -15.31 -1.20 2.51
N GLY A 192 -15.09 -2.42 2.98
CA GLY A 192 -13.77 -2.84 3.45
C GLY A 192 -13.45 -2.38 4.88
N PRO A 193 -12.43 -3.01 5.50
CA PRO A 193 -12.08 -2.78 6.90
C PRO A 193 -11.68 -1.33 7.21
N ALA A 194 -10.98 -0.63 6.32
CA ALA A 194 -10.55 0.75 6.59
C ALA A 194 -11.74 1.72 6.70
N ALA A 195 -12.66 1.69 5.73
CA ALA A 195 -13.84 2.56 5.74
C ALA A 195 -14.78 2.19 6.89
N LEU A 196 -14.93 0.90 7.22
CA LEU A 196 -15.74 0.46 8.37
C LEU A 196 -15.14 0.87 9.71
N LEU A 197 -13.82 0.77 9.87
CA LEU A 197 -13.10 1.26 11.06
C LEU A 197 -13.31 2.77 11.24
N GLN A 198 -13.17 3.53 10.16
CA GLN A 198 -13.36 4.98 10.18
C GLN A 198 -14.83 5.37 10.40
N ALA A 199 -15.79 4.63 9.87
CA ALA A 199 -17.21 4.86 10.17
C ALA A 199 -17.48 4.66 11.67
N TYR A 200 -16.97 3.56 12.24
CA TYR A 200 -17.10 3.30 13.67
C TYR A 200 -16.46 4.40 14.53
N ARG A 201 -15.29 4.91 14.12
CA ARG A 201 -14.62 6.05 14.77
C ARG A 201 -15.49 7.29 14.89
N TRP A 202 -16.39 7.55 13.94
CA TRP A 202 -17.33 8.68 14.01
C TRP A 202 -18.57 8.32 14.82
N LEU A 203 -19.13 7.11 14.63
CA LEU A 203 -20.32 6.65 15.36
C LEU A 203 -20.16 6.64 16.89
N ILE A 204 -18.94 6.45 17.40
CA ILE A 204 -18.68 6.41 18.84
C ILE A 204 -18.05 7.69 19.39
N ASP A 205 -17.78 8.70 18.55
CA ASP A 205 -17.28 9.98 19.03
C ASP A 205 -18.42 10.72 19.74
N SER A 206 -18.28 10.93 21.05
CA SER A 206 -19.32 11.54 21.89
C SER A 206 -19.74 12.95 21.46
N ARG A 207 -19.00 13.57 20.55
CA ARG A 207 -19.26 14.91 20.00
C ARG A 207 -20.09 14.85 18.71
N ASP A 208 -20.14 13.70 18.05
CA ASP A 208 -20.89 13.52 16.81
C ASP A 208 -22.36 13.17 17.12
N GLU A 209 -23.29 13.79 16.39
CA GLU A 209 -24.74 13.70 16.59
C GLU A 209 -25.47 13.17 15.35
N ALA A 210 -24.77 12.54 14.40
CA ALA A 210 -25.34 11.97 13.18
C ALA A 210 -26.15 10.68 13.38
#